data_AF-A0A942DF35-F1
#
_entry.id   AF-A0A942DF35-F1
#
_cell.length_a   1.000
_cell.length_b   1.000
_cell.length_c   1.000
_cell.angle_alpha   90.00
_cell.angle_beta   90.00
_cell.angle_gamma   90.00
#
_symmetry.space_group_name_H-M   'P 1'
#
loop_
_entity.id
_entity.type
_entity.pdbx_description
1 polymer ?
#
loop_
_entity_poly.entity_id
_entity_poly.type
_entity_poly.pdbx_seq_one_letter_code
_entity_poly.pdbx_strand_id
1 'polypeptide(L)'
;MNLLSLSLLLLLVLSPTALASDKAKGEGHVPTKKCTLQNFQLLKVGTDVKTVFKDFGEPLRDIGSGIHIYEYKLADDSIIRVGCVTTVFYVDHIQGKQNTRLAGPAIDPNAK
;
A
#
# COMPACT_ATOMS: atom_id res chain seq x y z
N MET A 1 -41.22 -14.17 -61.89
CA MET A 1 -40.76 -15.42 -61.25
C MET A 1 -39.52 -15.13 -60.44
N ASN A 2 -39.44 -15.75 -59.25
CA ASN A 2 -38.32 -15.81 -58.26
C ASN A 2 -38.14 -14.53 -57.43
N LEU A 3 -38.50 -14.42 -56.14
CA LEU A 3 -38.59 -15.30 -54.96
C LEU A 3 -37.25 -15.66 -54.29
N LEU A 4 -37.21 -15.40 -52.96
CA LEU A 4 -36.28 -15.86 -51.90
C LEU A 4 -35.00 -14.98 -51.77
N SER A 5 -34.53 -14.57 -50.59
CA SER A 5 -34.61 -15.17 -49.26
C SER A 5 -34.38 -14.14 -48.14
N LEU A 6 -35.08 -14.34 -47.02
CA LEU A 6 -34.79 -13.88 -45.65
C LEU A 6 -33.39 -14.29 -45.17
N SER A 7 -32.94 -13.62 -44.09
CA SER A 7 -31.71 -13.81 -43.27
C SER A 7 -30.64 -12.75 -43.56
N LEU A 8 -29.99 -12.11 -42.60
CA LEU A 8 -29.82 -12.44 -41.19
C LEU A 8 -29.49 -11.15 -40.42
N LEU A 9 -30.20 -10.99 -39.32
CA LEU A 9 -29.91 -10.11 -38.18
C LEU A 9 -28.47 -10.39 -37.68
N LEU A 10 -27.53 -9.44 -37.78
CA LEU A 10 -26.45 -9.22 -36.81
C LEU A 10 -25.50 -8.13 -37.31
N LEU A 11 -25.29 -7.11 -36.49
CA LEU A 11 -24.00 -6.50 -36.12
C LEU A 11 -24.35 -5.23 -35.33
N LEU A 12 -24.72 -5.42 -34.05
CA LEU A 12 -23.83 -5.15 -32.91
C LEU A 12 -23.41 -3.68 -32.82
N VAL A 13 -24.28 -2.93 -32.14
CA VAL A 13 -23.96 -1.90 -31.13
C VAL A 13 -22.46 -1.62 -30.96
N LEU A 14 -21.97 -0.54 -31.57
CA LEU A 14 -20.79 0.17 -31.11
C LEU A 14 -21.25 1.45 -30.41
N SER A 15 -21.72 1.30 -29.17
CA SER A 15 -21.73 2.42 -28.23
C SER A 15 -20.28 2.62 -27.78
N PRO A 16 -19.68 3.81 -27.92
CA PRO A 16 -18.37 4.07 -27.35
C PRO A 16 -18.48 3.96 -25.82
N THR A 17 -17.84 2.94 -25.26
CA THR A 17 -17.50 2.87 -23.84
C THR A 17 -16.50 3.98 -23.54
N ALA A 18 -17.02 5.16 -23.24
CA ALA A 18 -16.28 6.14 -22.44
C ALA A 18 -16.20 5.57 -21.02
N LEU A 19 -15.23 4.67 -20.77
CA LEU A 19 -14.71 4.55 -19.41
C LEU A 19 -14.03 5.88 -19.12
N ALA A 20 -14.76 6.71 -18.38
CA ALA A 20 -14.20 7.83 -17.66
C ALA A 20 -12.96 7.32 -16.92
N SER A 21 -11.80 7.82 -17.35
CA SER A 21 -10.58 7.82 -16.56
C SER A 21 -10.91 8.60 -15.29
N ASP A 22 -11.32 7.88 -14.25
CA ASP A 22 -11.46 8.47 -12.93
C ASP A 22 -10.04 8.86 -12.50
N LYS A 23 -9.83 10.17 -12.45
CA LYS A 23 -8.65 10.79 -11.85
C LYS A 23 -8.60 10.33 -10.39
N ALA A 24 -7.86 9.26 -10.10
CA ALA A 24 -7.17 9.17 -8.82
C ALA A 24 -6.00 10.16 -8.88
N LYS A 25 -6.36 11.44 -8.72
CA LYS A 25 -5.48 12.54 -8.42
C LYS A 25 -4.54 12.06 -7.31
N GLY A 26 -3.27 11.85 -7.66
CA GLY A 26 -2.19 11.65 -6.71
C GLY A 26 -2.10 12.91 -5.86
N GLU A 27 -2.91 12.97 -4.82
CA GLU A 27 -2.72 13.92 -3.74
C GLU A 27 -1.46 13.44 -3.03
N GLY A 28 -0.38 14.19 -3.26
CA GLY A 28 0.84 14.05 -2.51
C GLY A 28 0.46 14.00 -1.04
N HIS A 29 0.66 12.83 -0.43
CA HIS A 29 0.47 12.63 0.99
C HIS A 29 1.46 13.55 1.68
N VAL A 30 1.03 14.77 2.02
CA VAL A 30 1.86 15.71 2.77
C VAL A 30 2.08 15.05 4.12
N PRO A 31 3.33 14.66 4.46
CA PRO A 31 3.58 13.94 5.69
C PRO A 31 3.07 14.80 6.84
N THR A 32 2.12 14.26 7.60
CA THR A 32 1.74 14.84 8.88
C THR A 32 3.02 14.99 9.70
N LYS A 33 3.09 16.03 10.52
CA LYS A 33 4.28 16.56 11.24
C LYS A 33 5.07 15.52 12.09
N LYS A 34 4.67 14.24 12.09
CA LYS A 34 5.24 13.10 12.80
C LYS A 34 5.86 12.00 11.92
N CYS A 35 5.76 12.06 10.59
CA CYS A 35 6.31 11.00 9.71
C CYS A 35 7.82 11.22 9.45
N THR A 36 8.64 11.09 10.50
CA THR A 36 10.12 11.16 10.42
C THR A 36 10.72 9.87 10.94
N LEU A 37 11.92 9.51 10.46
CA LEU A 37 12.64 8.32 10.91
C LEU A 37 12.79 8.30 12.45
N GLN A 38 13.11 9.44 13.05
CA GLN A 38 13.30 9.57 14.50
C GLN A 38 12.04 9.21 15.29
N ASN A 39 10.85 9.57 14.80
CA ASN A 39 9.62 9.21 15.49
C ASN A 39 9.32 7.71 15.38
N PHE A 40 9.66 7.07 14.25
CA PHE A 40 9.53 5.62 14.10
C PHE A 40 10.53 4.83 14.94
N GLN A 41 11.71 5.39 15.26
CA GLN A 41 12.66 4.78 16.20
C GLN A 41 12.12 4.69 17.63
N LEU A 42 11.13 5.51 17.98
CA LEU A 42 10.46 5.47 19.28
C LEU A 42 9.32 4.43 19.33
N LEU A 43 8.89 3.91 18.17
CA LEU A 43 7.81 2.94 18.09
C LEU A 43 8.30 1.59 18.64
N LYS A 44 7.54 1.03 19.58
CA LYS A 44 7.89 -0.21 20.26
C LYS A 44 7.03 -1.38 19.75
N VAL A 45 7.60 -2.57 19.85
CA VAL A 45 6.85 -3.82 19.70
C VAL A 45 5.73 -3.84 20.74
N GLY A 46 4.55 -4.33 20.34
CA GLY A 46 3.36 -4.40 21.20
C GLY A 46 2.47 -3.16 21.13
N THR A 47 2.89 -2.06 20.51
CA THR A 47 2.01 -0.90 20.27
C THR A 47 0.81 -1.32 19.42
N ASP A 48 -0.40 -0.90 19.82
CA ASP A 48 -1.62 -1.15 19.06
C ASP A 48 -1.60 -0.39 17.73
N VAL A 49 -2.01 -1.06 16.64
CA VAL A 49 -2.03 -0.48 15.30
C VAL A 49 -2.86 0.81 15.22
N LYS A 50 -3.93 0.94 15.99
CA LYS A 50 -4.75 2.16 16.05
C LYS A 50 -3.96 3.34 16.61
N THR A 51 -3.05 3.07 17.56
CA THR A 51 -2.13 4.10 18.07
C THR A 51 -1.13 4.50 16.98
N VAL A 52 -0.65 3.54 16.19
CA VAL A 52 0.23 3.82 15.04
C VAL A 52 -0.48 4.76 14.05
N PHE A 53 -1.70 4.46 13.63
CA PHE A 53 -2.44 5.34 12.71
C PHE A 53 -2.74 6.71 13.31
N LYS A 54 -3.05 6.75 14.60
CA LYS A 54 -3.26 8.02 15.32
C LYS A 54 -2.00 8.89 15.34
N ASP A 55 -0.83 8.29 15.50
CA ASP A 55 0.43 9.01 15.63
C ASP A 55 1.09 9.32 14.28
N PHE A 56 1.00 8.43 13.30
CA PHE A 56 1.72 8.56 12.02
C PHE A 56 0.80 8.85 10.83
N GLY A 57 -0.52 8.78 11.02
CA GLY A 57 -1.51 8.88 9.95
C GLY A 57 -1.75 7.55 9.26
N GLU A 58 -2.54 7.59 8.18
CA GLU A 58 -2.79 6.43 7.33
C GLU A 58 -1.51 6.04 6.56
N PRO A 59 -1.22 4.74 6.41
CA PRO A 59 -0.10 4.30 5.61
C PRO A 59 -0.33 4.57 4.12
N LEU A 60 0.76 4.59 3.35
CA LEU A 60 0.68 4.66 1.89
C LEU A 60 -0.07 3.46 1.31
N ARG A 61 0.19 2.26 1.87
CA ARG A 61 -0.47 1.01 1.48
C ARG A 61 -0.21 -0.10 2.50
N ASP A 62 -1.04 -1.14 2.43
CA ASP A 62 -0.80 -2.44 3.07
C ASP A 62 -0.34 -3.44 2.01
N ILE A 63 0.82 -4.06 2.23
CA ILE A 63 1.40 -5.06 1.32
C ILE A 63 1.37 -6.47 1.92
N GLY A 64 0.74 -6.63 3.08
CA GLY A 64 0.68 -7.89 3.79
C GLY A 64 -0.36 -8.86 3.22
N SER A 65 -0.10 -10.16 3.37
CA SER A 65 -1.04 -11.24 3.02
C SER A 65 -1.11 -12.24 4.17
N GLY A 66 -2.10 -12.08 5.05
CA GLY A 66 -2.30 -12.87 6.27
C GLY A 66 -1.80 -12.18 7.56
N ILE A 67 -0.79 -11.33 7.44
CA ILE A 67 -0.43 -10.28 8.42
C ILE A 67 -0.49 -8.94 7.70
N HIS A 68 -0.64 -7.84 8.43
CA HIS A 68 -0.58 -6.50 7.85
C HIS A 68 0.87 -6.01 7.81
N ILE A 69 1.27 -5.40 6.70
CA ILE A 69 2.57 -4.75 6.54
C ILE A 69 2.30 -3.38 5.94
N TYR A 70 2.24 -2.39 6.82
CA TYR A 70 1.95 -1.01 6.44
C TYR A 70 3.21 -0.27 6.01
N GLU A 71 3.19 0.28 4.80
CA GLU A 71 4.28 1.10 4.27
C GLU A 71 4.01 2.59 4.47
N TYR A 72 4.95 3.30 5.07
CA TYR A 72 4.97 4.77 5.16
C TYR A 72 6.14 5.29 4.34
N LYS A 73 5.90 6.32 3.53
CA LYS A 73 6.95 6.99 2.75
C LYS A 73 7.42 8.24 3.49
N LEU A 74 8.72 8.32 3.76
CA LEU A 74 9.35 9.48 4.36
C LEU A 74 9.69 10.54 3.29
N ALA A 75 10.02 11.76 3.73
CA ALA A 75 10.32 12.88 2.84
C ALA A 75 11.61 12.68 2.00
N ASP A 76 12.51 11.81 2.44
CA ASP A 76 13.74 11.41 1.72
C ASP A 76 13.53 10.21 0.79
N ASP A 77 12.27 9.90 0.46
CA ASP A 77 11.82 8.75 -0.34
C ASP A 77 12.11 7.37 0.27
N SER A 78 12.70 7.29 1.47
CA SER A 78 12.85 6.03 2.18
C SER A 78 11.51 5.52 2.72
N ILE A 79 11.43 4.21 2.98
CA ILE A 79 10.20 3.53 3.38
C ILE A 79 10.32 3.01 4.80
N ILE A 80 9.27 3.19 5.60
CA ILE A 80 9.10 2.47 6.86
C ILE A 80 8.07 1.36 6.65
N ARG A 81 8.41 0.15 7.06
CA ARG A 81 7.47 -0.98 7.12
C ARG A 81 7.14 -1.28 8.56
N VAL A 82 5.85 -1.26 8.88
CA VAL A 82 5.32 -1.66 10.19
C VAL A 82 4.55 -2.96 10.02
N GLY A 83 5.10 -4.05 10.55
CA GLY A 83 4.43 -5.35 10.54
C GLY A 83 3.58 -5.56 11.78
N CYS A 84 2.30 -5.87 11.61
CA CYS A 84 1.34 -6.06 12.69
C CYS A 84 0.17 -6.98 12.33
N VAL A 85 -0.55 -7.48 13.35
CA VAL A 85 -1.92 -8.02 13.20
C VAL A 85 -2.85 -7.07 13.96
N THR A 86 -2.76 -7.10 15.29
CA THR A 86 -3.41 -6.11 16.17
C THR A 86 -2.38 -5.16 16.77
N THR A 87 -1.21 -5.71 17.09
CA THR A 87 -0.08 -4.98 17.67
C THR A 87 1.15 -5.10 16.77
N VAL A 88 2.05 -4.14 16.89
CA VAL A 88 3.32 -4.08 16.14
C VAL A 88 4.24 -5.23 16.56
N PHE A 89 4.77 -5.96 15.59
CA PHE A 89 5.81 -6.98 15.81
C PHE A 89 7.19 -6.51 15.39
N TYR A 90 7.26 -5.71 14.32
CA TYR A 90 8.50 -5.13 13.86
C TYR A 90 8.28 -3.80 13.14
N VAL A 91 9.37 -3.03 13.10
CA VAL A 91 9.50 -1.80 12.33
C VAL A 91 10.82 -1.87 11.57
N ASP A 92 10.76 -1.76 10.26
CA ASP A 92 11.90 -1.78 9.35
C ASP A 92 12.01 -0.44 8.62
N HIS A 93 13.24 0.05 8.44
CA HIS A 93 13.57 1.18 7.58
C HIS A 93 14.28 0.70 6.34
N ILE A 94 13.73 1.05 5.18
CA ILE A 94 14.22 0.65 3.87
C ILE A 94 14.72 1.88 3.13
N GLN A 95 16.02 1.88 2.83
CA GLN A 95 16.69 2.91 2.07
C GLN A 95 17.42 2.27 0.89
N GLY A 96 16.84 2.38 -0.30
CA GLY A 96 17.33 1.68 -1.49
C GLY A 96 17.31 0.16 -1.31
N LYS A 97 18.48 -0.48 -1.32
CA LYS A 97 18.64 -1.94 -1.10
C LYS A 97 18.84 -2.32 0.37
N GLN A 98 19.05 -1.34 1.23
CA GLN A 98 19.32 -1.58 2.64
C GLN A 98 17.99 -1.69 3.42
N ASN A 99 17.85 -2.75 4.20
CA ASN A 99 16.79 -2.90 5.20
C ASN A 99 17.42 -2.90 6.60
N THR A 100 16.99 -1.99 7.46
CA THR A 100 17.45 -1.84 8.83
C THR A 100 16.30 -2.04 9.81
N ARG A 101 16.42 -3.04 10.70
CA ARG A 101 15.46 -3.30 11.79
C ARG A 101 15.55 -2.18 12.83
N LEU A 102 14.48 -1.41 13.00
CA LEU A 102 14.36 -0.37 14.03
C LEU A 102 13.79 -0.93 15.35
N ALA A 103 12.80 -1.82 15.24
CA ALA A 103 12.18 -2.48 16.39
C ALA A 103 11.73 -3.90 16.01
N GLY A 104 11.80 -4.84 16.95
CA GLY A 104 11.46 -6.25 16.71
C GLY A 104 12.67 -7.18 16.81
N PRO A 105 12.45 -8.50 16.64
CA PRO A 105 13.54 -9.48 16.64
C PRO A 105 14.57 -9.16 15.56
N ALA A 106 15.82 -9.53 15.77
CA ALA A 106 16.83 -9.43 14.71
C ALA A 106 16.39 -10.27 13.49
N ILE A 107 16.65 -9.75 12.30
CA ILE A 107 16.48 -10.54 11.08
C ILE A 107 17.62 -11.56 11.07
N ASP A 108 17.30 -12.84 11.23
CA ASP A 108 18.29 -13.90 11.04
C ASP A 108 18.59 -14.03 9.53
N PRO A 109 19.81 -13.70 9.09
CA PRO A 109 20.17 -13.81 7.68
C PRO A 109 20.21 -15.27 7.17
N ASN A 110 20.14 -16.25 8.07
CA ASN A 110 20.20 -17.68 7.75
C ASN A 110 18.87 -18.42 7.95
N ALA A 111 17.78 -17.72 8.28
CA ALA A 111 16.46 -18.34 8.39
C ALA A 111 16.06 -18.92 7.02
N LYS A 112 16.08 -20.26 6.90
CA LYS A 112 15.65 -21.04 5.75
C LYS A 112 14.20 -21.43 5.86
#